data_AF-A0A2U8W1S0-F1
#
_entry.id   AF-A0A2U8W1S0-F1
#
_cell.length_a   1.000
_cell.length_b   1.000
_cell.length_c   1.000
_cell.angle_alpha   90.00
_cell.angle_beta   90.00
_cell.angle_gamma   90.00
#
_symmetry.space_group_name_H-M   'P 1'
#
loop_
_entity.id
_entity.type
_entity.pdbx_description
1 polymer ?
#
loop_
_entity_poly.entity_id
_entity_poly.type
_entity_poly.pdbx_seq_one_letter_code
_entity_poly.pdbx_strand_id
1 'polypeptide(L)'
;MLLTTEDEWRTWLEAPITGALQLQRPLPNEMMKVVARDACKDADCCARSASKLHLLFGLTVLLAGCEREGMDPTIPPAILFGLARDILRNEMGKRIEQRRATGRDTPEGARLTQEISRLVDLGKDLDETTARQIIAAGRAAVDSKLAPQKMPRIDAAEIRERYPDLLADDAQVWVGAGWTEILNDAFDAVRDSAVVVRVAREHCAGLHLIIGPKADWLGADFDLAAEVTERTWSRSLQVCETCGQQSAERAWSRYRTRCAEHAEVR
;
A
#
# COMPACT_ATOMS: atom_id res chain seq x y z
N MET A 1 -11.61 -14.55 10.67
CA MET A 1 -12.76 -15.32 10.22
C MET A 1 -12.29 -16.23 9.11
N LEU A 2 -12.52 -17.54 9.22
CA LEU A 2 -12.15 -18.52 8.21
C LEU A 2 -13.44 -19.16 7.69
N LEU A 3 -13.64 -19.12 6.38
CA LEU A 3 -14.79 -19.73 5.71
C LEU A 3 -14.36 -21.12 5.23
N THR A 4 -14.98 -22.15 5.78
CA THR A 4 -14.51 -23.54 5.68
C THR A 4 -15.34 -24.39 4.71
N THR A 5 -16.50 -23.89 4.30
CA THR A 5 -17.40 -24.58 3.37
C THR A 5 -17.75 -23.69 2.19
N GLU A 6 -18.15 -24.30 1.07
CA GLU A 6 -18.56 -23.57 -0.13
C GLU A 6 -19.78 -22.67 0.12
N ASP A 7 -20.74 -23.12 0.94
CA ASP A 7 -21.94 -22.34 1.26
C ASP A 7 -21.63 -21.13 2.15
N GLU A 8 -20.65 -21.23 3.06
CA GLU A 8 -20.14 -20.07 3.82
C GLU A 8 -19.49 -19.04 2.88
N TRP A 9 -18.73 -19.50 1.88
CA TRP A 9 -18.15 -18.65 0.84
C TRP A 9 -19.21 -17.96 -0.01
N ARG A 10 -20.22 -18.70 -0.47
CA ARG A 10 -21.32 -18.15 -1.28
C ARG A 10 -22.13 -17.13 -0.49
N THR A 11 -22.45 -17.44 0.76
CA THR A 11 -23.17 -16.54 1.68
C THR A 11 -22.39 -15.26 1.92
N TRP A 12 -21.05 -15.34 2.11
CA TRP A 12 -20.23 -14.16 2.28
C TRP A 12 -20.21 -13.22 1.06
N LEU A 13 -20.29 -13.78 -0.15
CA LEU A 13 -20.20 -13.03 -1.40
C LEU A 13 -21.55 -12.51 -1.91
N GLU A 14 -22.63 -13.25 -1.68
CA GLU A 14 -23.91 -13.02 -2.34
C GLU A 14 -25.03 -12.58 -1.38
N ALA A 15 -24.93 -12.90 -0.09
CA ALA A 15 -25.96 -12.52 0.87
C ALA A 15 -25.89 -11.02 1.21
N PRO A 16 -27.02 -10.40 1.61
CA PRO A 16 -26.99 -9.07 2.21
C PRO A 16 -26.01 -9.01 3.38
N ILE A 17 -25.48 -7.82 3.67
CA ILE A 17 -24.45 -7.62 4.70
C ILE A 17 -24.85 -8.22 6.06
N THR A 18 -26.13 -8.18 6.42
CA THR A 18 -26.64 -8.77 7.66
C THR A 18 -26.46 -10.29 7.73
N GLY A 19 -26.55 -11.00 6.61
CA GLY A 19 -26.29 -12.44 6.52
C GLY A 19 -24.80 -12.77 6.51
N ALA A 20 -23.99 -11.98 5.79
CA ALA A 20 -22.53 -12.15 5.78
C ALA A 20 -21.91 -11.93 7.18
N LEU A 21 -22.40 -10.94 7.93
CA LEU A 21 -21.92 -10.66 9.28
C LEU A 21 -22.20 -11.81 10.28
N GLN A 22 -23.23 -12.63 10.06
CA GLN A 22 -23.50 -13.80 10.91
C GLN A 22 -22.40 -14.87 10.82
N LEU A 23 -21.59 -14.86 9.75
CA LEU A 23 -20.44 -15.75 9.58
C LEU A 23 -19.24 -15.33 10.43
N GLN A 24 -19.26 -14.15 11.05
CA GLN A 24 -18.21 -13.68 11.98
C GLN A 24 -18.32 -14.36 13.35
N ARG A 25 -18.16 -15.68 13.36
CA ARG A 25 -18.16 -16.54 14.55
C ARG A 25 -16.77 -17.17 14.77
N PRO A 26 -16.40 -17.49 16.01
CA PRO A 26 -15.21 -18.31 16.26
C PRO A 26 -15.39 -19.68 15.61
N LEU A 27 -14.30 -20.24 15.07
CA LEU A 27 -14.31 -21.62 14.60
C LEU A 27 -14.41 -22.57 15.79
N PRO A 28 -15.12 -23.70 15.66
CA PRO A 28 -15.09 -24.76 16.65
C PRO A 28 -13.65 -25.26 16.86
N ASN A 29 -13.28 -25.52 18.12
CA ASN A 29 -11.91 -25.89 18.49
C ASN A 29 -11.44 -27.16 17.78
N GLU A 30 -12.36 -28.10 17.53
CA GLU A 30 -12.14 -29.36 16.83
C GLU A 30 -11.76 -29.20 15.35
N MET A 31 -12.11 -28.06 14.73
CA MET A 31 -11.72 -27.74 13.34
C MET A 31 -10.33 -27.11 13.26
N MET A 32 -9.72 -26.78 14.40
CA MET A 32 -8.40 -26.15 14.46
C MET A 32 -7.37 -27.12 15.02
N LYS A 33 -6.32 -27.38 14.24
CA LYS A 33 -5.15 -28.14 14.71
C LYS A 33 -3.96 -27.22 14.81
N VAL A 34 -3.27 -27.25 15.94
CA VAL A 34 -1.97 -26.58 16.06
C VAL A 34 -0.96 -27.37 15.22
N VAL A 35 -0.61 -26.83 14.05
CA VAL A 35 0.28 -27.50 13.09
C VAL A 35 1.77 -27.32 13.40
N ALA A 36 2.12 -26.34 14.23
CA ALA A 36 3.45 -26.13 14.76
C ALA A 36 3.37 -25.55 16.17
N ARG A 37 4.17 -26.08 17.07
CA ARG A 37 4.49 -25.48 18.37
C ARG A 37 6.00 -25.47 18.47
N ASP A 38 6.62 -24.38 18.06
CA ASP A 38 8.05 -24.25 18.30
C ASP A 38 8.28 -23.99 19.78
N ALA A 39 9.07 -24.85 20.41
CA ALA A 39 9.77 -24.47 21.62
C ALA A 39 10.85 -23.48 21.18
N CYS A 40 10.48 -22.20 21.15
CA CYS A 40 11.39 -21.10 20.87
C CYS A 40 12.54 -21.18 21.89
N LYS A 41 13.65 -21.80 21.49
CA LYS A 41 14.90 -21.80 22.26
C LYS A 41 15.89 -20.75 21.77
N ASP A 42 15.62 -20.11 20.64
CA ASP A 42 16.44 -19.05 20.09
C ASP A 42 15.56 -17.87 19.67
N ALA A 43 15.96 -16.66 20.07
CA ALA A 43 15.18 -15.42 19.99
C ALA A 43 14.84 -14.95 18.55
N ASP A 44 15.37 -15.60 17.51
CA ASP A 44 15.29 -15.15 16.11
C ASP A 44 14.09 -15.69 15.31
N CYS A 45 13.31 -16.63 15.84
CA CYS A 45 12.33 -17.34 15.00
C CYS A 45 10.99 -16.59 14.77
N CYS A 46 10.66 -15.57 15.57
CA CYS A 46 9.37 -14.87 15.49
C CYS A 46 9.19 -13.93 14.28
N ALA A 47 10.26 -13.45 13.65
CA ALA A 47 10.18 -12.40 12.63
C ALA A 47 9.76 -12.91 11.23
N ARG A 48 9.97 -14.20 10.92
CA ARG A 48 9.87 -14.69 9.52
C ARG A 48 8.45 -15.02 9.03
N SER A 49 7.49 -15.25 9.93
CA SER A 49 6.14 -15.72 9.52
C SER A 49 5.13 -14.60 9.25
N ALA A 50 5.35 -13.38 9.77
CA ALA A 50 4.36 -12.29 9.69
C ALA A 50 4.39 -11.52 8.35
N SER A 51 5.53 -11.47 7.66
CA SER A 51 5.72 -10.63 6.46
C SER A 51 5.01 -11.15 5.21
N LYS A 52 4.73 -12.46 5.13
CA LYS A 52 4.09 -13.07 3.96
C LYS A 52 2.57 -12.88 3.91
N LEU A 53 1.92 -12.63 5.06
CA LEU A 53 0.46 -12.43 5.14
C LEU A 53 0.02 -10.97 4.92
N HIS A 54 0.87 -9.98 5.24
CA HIS A 54 0.53 -8.56 5.13
C HIS A 54 0.40 -8.06 3.68
N LEU A 55 1.16 -8.63 2.75
CA LEU A 55 1.14 -8.26 1.33
C LEU A 55 -0.18 -8.60 0.62
N LEU A 56 -0.92 -9.60 1.12
CA LEU A 56 -2.20 -10.04 0.55
C LEU A 56 -3.40 -9.20 1.03
N PHE A 57 -3.36 -8.64 2.24
CA PHE A 57 -4.48 -7.87 2.80
C PHE A 57 -4.51 -6.39 2.37
N GLY A 58 -3.35 -5.78 2.10
CA GLY A 58 -3.27 -4.37 1.71
C GLY A 58 -3.94 -4.04 0.37
N LEU A 59 -4.03 -5.00 -0.54
CA LEU A 59 -4.61 -4.80 -1.87
C LEU A 59 -6.15 -4.85 -1.88
N THR A 60 -6.78 -5.49 -0.89
CA THR A 60 -8.25 -5.68 -0.86
C THR A 60 -8.99 -4.49 -0.24
N VAL A 61 -8.36 -3.75 0.67
CA VAL A 61 -9.00 -2.63 1.40
C VAL A 61 -9.13 -1.36 0.55
N LEU A 62 -8.28 -1.20 -0.46
CA LEU A 62 -8.24 0.00 -1.33
C LEU A 62 -9.45 0.13 -2.27
N LEU A 63 -10.22 -0.94 -2.51
CA LEU A 63 -11.33 -0.93 -3.48
C LEU A 63 -12.72 -0.73 -2.86
N ALA A 64 -12.88 -0.83 -1.54
CA ALA A 64 -14.19 -0.77 -0.88
C ALA A 64 -14.61 0.64 -0.41
N GLY A 65 -13.75 1.65 -0.57
CA GLY A 65 -13.94 2.99 0.03
C GLY A 65 -14.47 4.09 -0.90
N CYS A 66 -14.67 3.85 -2.20
CA CYS A 66 -14.95 4.90 -3.19
C CYS A 66 -16.43 5.08 -3.56
N GLU A 67 -17.36 4.42 -2.88
CA GLU A 67 -18.79 4.57 -3.16
C GLU A 67 -19.46 5.53 -2.18
N ARG A 68 -19.45 6.83 -2.51
CA ARG A 68 -20.53 7.81 -2.26
C ARG A 68 -20.01 9.22 -2.50
N GLU A 69 -20.24 9.72 -3.72
CA GLU A 69 -20.65 11.08 -4.10
C GLU A 69 -20.28 11.30 -5.57
N GLY A 70 -21.18 11.93 -6.33
CA GLY A 70 -21.09 12.03 -7.78
C GLY A 70 -19.76 12.62 -8.24
N MET A 71 -19.20 12.03 -9.32
CA MET A 71 -18.03 12.58 -9.99
C MET A 71 -18.24 14.07 -10.31
N ASP A 72 -17.37 14.91 -9.75
CA ASP A 72 -17.18 16.28 -10.20
C ASP A 72 -16.73 16.26 -11.68
N PRO A 73 -17.46 16.91 -12.61
CA PRO A 73 -17.15 16.91 -14.04
C PRO A 73 -15.85 17.66 -14.40
N THR A 74 -15.12 18.18 -13.41
CA THR A 74 -13.96 19.08 -13.61
C THR A 74 -12.60 18.40 -13.43
N ILE A 75 -12.54 17.07 -13.35
CA ILE A 75 -11.30 16.28 -13.38
C ILE A 75 -11.17 15.63 -14.78
N PRO A 76 -10.19 16.00 -15.61
CA PRO A 76 -10.04 15.42 -16.94
C PRO A 76 -9.83 13.90 -16.83
N PRO A 77 -10.57 13.08 -17.58
CA PRO A 77 -10.44 11.63 -17.59
C PRO A 77 -8.99 11.15 -17.71
N ALA A 78 -8.15 11.93 -18.39
CA ALA A 78 -6.73 11.74 -18.67
C ALA A 78 -5.85 11.35 -17.45
N ILE A 79 -6.21 11.80 -16.24
CA ILE A 79 -5.46 11.52 -14.99
C ILE A 79 -5.63 10.06 -14.53
N LEU A 80 -6.78 9.46 -14.81
CA LEU A 80 -7.04 8.04 -14.53
C LEU A 80 -6.24 7.12 -15.46
N PHE A 81 -5.78 7.59 -16.64
CA PHE A 81 -5.23 6.69 -17.66
C PHE A 81 -3.85 6.12 -17.33
N GLY A 82 -2.95 6.87 -16.70
CA GLY A 82 -1.56 6.41 -16.52
C GLY A 82 -1.37 5.28 -15.51
N LEU A 83 -1.96 5.45 -14.31
CA LEU A 83 -1.94 4.46 -13.23
C LEU A 83 -2.91 3.31 -13.49
N ALA A 84 -4.02 3.59 -14.17
CA ALA A 84 -4.96 2.55 -14.55
C ALA A 84 -4.45 1.72 -15.74
N ARG A 85 -3.63 2.23 -16.67
CA ARG A 85 -3.19 1.42 -17.83
C ARG A 85 -2.53 0.09 -17.47
N ASP A 86 -1.57 0.08 -16.56
CA ASP A 86 -0.81 -1.16 -16.24
C ASP A 86 -1.59 -2.10 -15.30
N ILE A 87 -2.37 -1.53 -14.37
CA ILE A 87 -3.23 -2.29 -13.45
C ILE A 87 -4.47 -2.84 -14.19
N LEU A 88 -5.06 -2.05 -15.09
CA LEU A 88 -6.22 -2.43 -15.91
C LEU A 88 -5.86 -3.50 -16.92
N ARG A 89 -4.70 -3.38 -17.59
CA ARG A 89 -4.33 -4.27 -18.70
C ARG A 89 -3.93 -5.67 -18.23
N ASN A 90 -3.28 -5.80 -17.08
CA ASN A 90 -2.80 -7.10 -16.59
C ASN A 90 -3.70 -7.76 -15.54
N GLU A 91 -4.10 -7.05 -14.49
CA GLU A 91 -4.83 -7.66 -13.37
C GLU A 91 -6.33 -7.51 -13.53
N MET A 92 -6.84 -6.33 -13.87
CA MET A 92 -8.30 -6.18 -14.03
C MET A 92 -8.81 -6.81 -15.32
N GLY A 93 -8.07 -6.77 -16.43
CA GLY A 93 -8.43 -7.47 -17.66
C GLY A 93 -8.64 -8.97 -17.44
N LYS A 94 -7.68 -9.63 -16.76
CA LYS A 94 -7.77 -11.05 -16.38
C LYS A 94 -8.95 -11.31 -15.45
N ARG A 95 -9.18 -10.46 -14.44
CA ARG A 95 -10.29 -10.62 -13.49
C ARG A 95 -11.66 -10.41 -14.15
N ILE A 96 -11.75 -9.50 -15.12
CA ILE A 96 -12.97 -9.26 -15.91
C ILE A 96 -13.25 -10.46 -16.82
N GLU A 97 -12.25 -10.97 -17.53
CA GLU A 97 -12.40 -12.19 -18.34
C GLU A 97 -12.77 -13.41 -17.49
N GLN A 98 -12.19 -13.53 -16.29
CA GLN A 98 -12.51 -14.59 -15.33
C GLN A 98 -13.94 -14.45 -14.76
N ARG A 99 -14.44 -13.23 -14.54
CA ARG A 99 -15.84 -12.98 -14.16
C ARG A 99 -16.81 -13.33 -15.28
N ARG A 100 -16.48 -12.98 -16.53
CA ARG A 100 -17.25 -13.39 -17.72
C ARG A 100 -17.30 -14.90 -17.89
N ALA A 101 -16.15 -15.58 -17.74
CA ALA A 101 -16.05 -17.03 -17.85
C ALA A 101 -16.84 -17.77 -16.76
N THR A 102 -17.08 -17.12 -15.61
CA THR A 102 -17.84 -17.71 -14.49
C THR A 102 -19.31 -17.25 -14.42
N GLY A 103 -19.79 -16.46 -15.39
CA GLY A 103 -21.19 -16.05 -15.48
C GLY A 103 -21.66 -15.07 -14.39
N ARG A 104 -20.74 -14.33 -13.77
CA ARG A 104 -21.00 -13.46 -12.59
C ARG A 104 -20.97 -11.96 -12.91
N ASP A 105 -21.54 -11.53 -14.03
CA ASP A 105 -21.67 -10.10 -14.31
C ASP A 105 -22.99 -9.55 -13.75
N THR A 106 -22.89 -8.72 -12.72
CA THR A 106 -23.97 -7.82 -12.32
C THR A 106 -24.09 -6.69 -13.36
N PRO A 107 -25.26 -6.03 -13.49
CA PRO A 107 -25.42 -4.89 -14.41
C PRO A 107 -24.38 -3.78 -14.19
N GLU A 108 -23.97 -3.55 -12.94
CA GLU A 108 -22.94 -2.60 -12.57
C GLU A 108 -21.53 -3.07 -12.96
N GLY A 109 -21.23 -4.36 -12.80
CA GLY A 109 -19.98 -4.96 -13.27
C GLY A 109 -19.81 -4.88 -14.79
N ALA A 110 -20.90 -5.07 -15.54
CA ALA A 110 -20.92 -4.93 -16.99
C ALA A 110 -20.69 -3.46 -17.42
N ARG A 111 -21.29 -2.49 -16.72
CA ARG A 111 -21.07 -1.06 -16.97
C ARG A 111 -19.62 -0.65 -16.73
N LEU A 112 -19.06 -1.00 -15.58
CA LEU A 112 -17.66 -0.71 -15.25
C LEU A 112 -16.71 -1.35 -16.26
N THR A 113 -16.98 -2.60 -16.65
CA THR A 113 -16.21 -3.30 -17.68
C THR A 113 -16.24 -2.56 -19.02
N GLN A 114 -17.40 -2.03 -19.43
CA GLN A 114 -17.53 -1.27 -20.66
C GLN A 114 -16.78 0.07 -20.60
N GLU A 115 -16.84 0.77 -19.46
CA GLU A 115 -16.09 2.01 -19.23
C GLU A 115 -14.57 1.75 -19.28
N ILE A 116 -14.09 0.72 -18.58
CA ILE A 116 -12.68 0.30 -18.62
C ILE A 116 -12.23 -0.03 -20.04
N SER A 117 -13.05 -0.77 -20.80
CA SER A 117 -12.74 -1.13 -22.18
C SER A 117 -12.60 0.12 -23.07
N ARG A 118 -13.50 1.10 -22.92
CA ARG A 118 -13.39 2.39 -23.63
C ARG A 118 -12.13 3.15 -23.25
N LEU A 119 -11.76 3.16 -21.97
CA LEU A 119 -10.52 3.81 -21.52
C LEU A 119 -9.28 3.11 -22.08
N VAL A 120 -9.28 1.78 -22.11
CA VAL A 120 -8.19 1.01 -22.73
C VAL A 120 -8.09 1.32 -24.23
N ASP A 121 -9.21 1.37 -24.95
CA ASP A 121 -9.22 1.68 -26.39
C ASP A 121 -8.72 3.09 -26.67
N LEU A 122 -9.15 4.09 -25.89
CA LEU A 122 -8.64 5.47 -26.00
C LEU A 122 -7.13 5.56 -25.73
N GLY A 123 -6.58 4.67 -24.89
CA GLY A 123 -5.16 4.61 -24.55
C GLY A 123 -4.28 3.84 -25.54
N LYS A 124 -4.84 3.11 -26.51
CA LYS A 124 -4.06 2.25 -27.43
C LYS A 124 -3.18 3.04 -28.39
N ASP A 125 -3.63 4.22 -28.81
CA ASP A 125 -2.95 5.04 -29.80
C ASP A 125 -2.09 6.16 -29.18
N LEU A 126 -2.01 6.19 -27.85
CA LEU A 126 -1.18 7.14 -27.10
C LEU A 126 0.28 6.65 -27.05
N ASP A 127 1.20 7.41 -27.65
CA ASP A 127 2.62 7.15 -27.49
C ASP A 127 3.08 7.41 -26.05
N GLU A 128 4.21 6.80 -25.69
CA GLU A 128 4.74 6.86 -24.32
C GLU A 128 5.07 8.29 -23.86
N THR A 129 5.51 9.15 -24.78
CA THR A 129 5.88 10.54 -24.45
C THR A 129 4.64 11.33 -24.09
N THR A 130 3.59 11.26 -24.92
CA THR A 130 2.32 11.92 -24.63
C THR A 130 1.65 11.35 -23.40
N ALA A 131 1.72 10.03 -23.17
CA ALA A 131 1.21 9.42 -21.93
C ALA A 131 1.92 9.98 -20.69
N ARG A 132 3.26 10.09 -20.71
CA ARG A 132 4.04 10.68 -19.61
C ARG A 132 3.66 12.15 -19.36
N GLN A 133 3.48 12.94 -20.42
CA GLN A 133 3.08 14.34 -20.32
C GLN A 133 1.69 14.51 -19.70
N ILE A 134 0.72 13.69 -20.12
CA ILE A 134 -0.63 13.68 -19.55
C ILE A 134 -0.60 13.34 -18.06
N ILE A 135 0.17 12.33 -17.67
CA ILE A 135 0.33 11.94 -16.26
C ILE A 135 0.93 13.07 -15.44
N ALA A 136 1.99 13.70 -15.95
CA ALA A 136 2.66 14.82 -15.28
C ALA A 136 1.70 16.02 -15.10
N ALA A 137 0.98 16.40 -16.16
CA ALA A 137 0.00 17.48 -16.12
C ALA A 137 -1.16 17.16 -15.16
N GLY A 138 -1.61 15.91 -15.15
CA GLY A 138 -2.63 15.43 -14.23
C GLY A 138 -2.22 15.52 -12.77
N ARG A 139 -1.01 15.06 -12.44
CA ARG A 139 -0.45 15.20 -11.10
C ARG A 139 -0.40 16.66 -10.66
N ALA A 140 0.15 17.55 -11.48
CA ALA A 140 0.21 18.98 -11.18
C ALA A 140 -1.18 19.61 -10.93
N ALA A 141 -2.19 19.22 -11.71
CA ALA A 141 -3.56 19.70 -11.54
C ALA A 141 -4.23 19.19 -10.25
N VAL A 142 -3.93 17.96 -9.82
CA VAL A 142 -4.41 17.43 -8.54
C VAL A 142 -3.67 18.10 -7.38
N ASP A 143 -2.34 18.17 -7.48
CA ASP A 143 -1.48 18.76 -6.45
C ASP A 143 -1.81 20.23 -6.19
N SER A 144 -2.19 20.99 -7.22
CA SER A 144 -2.62 22.39 -7.08
C SER A 144 -4.01 22.58 -6.46
N LYS A 145 -4.88 21.57 -6.51
CA LYS A 145 -6.24 21.59 -5.93
C LYS A 145 -6.29 21.03 -4.51
N LEU A 146 -5.33 20.21 -4.12
CA LEU A 146 -5.20 19.75 -2.75
C LEU A 146 -4.86 20.95 -1.87
N ALA A 147 -5.64 21.15 -0.80
CA ALA A 147 -5.32 22.14 0.22
C ALA A 147 -3.85 21.96 0.64
N PRO A 148 -3.10 23.06 0.90
CA PRO A 148 -1.70 22.98 1.28
C PRO A 148 -1.54 21.91 2.35
N GLN A 149 -0.63 20.95 2.11
CA GLN A 149 -0.43 19.83 3.01
C GLN A 149 -0.18 20.41 4.39
N LYS A 150 -1.12 20.21 5.32
CA LYS A 150 -1.00 20.68 6.71
C LYS A 150 0.23 20.10 7.42
N MET A 151 0.85 19.08 6.83
CA MET A 151 1.98 18.37 7.39
C MET A 151 3.22 18.55 6.53
N PRO A 152 4.33 19.04 7.11
CA PRO A 152 5.61 19.04 6.46
C PRO A 152 5.99 17.61 6.04
N ARG A 153 6.29 17.43 4.76
CA ARG A 153 6.80 16.18 4.20
C ARG A 153 8.26 16.38 3.79
N ILE A 154 9.01 15.28 3.83
CA ILE A 154 10.39 15.25 3.31
C ILE A 154 10.31 15.23 1.79
N ASP A 155 11.03 16.13 1.13
CA ASP A 155 11.12 16.16 -0.33
C ASP A 155 12.01 15.00 -0.82
N ALA A 156 11.53 14.26 -1.82
CA ALA A 156 12.33 13.22 -2.48
C ALA A 156 13.63 13.78 -3.08
N ALA A 157 13.62 15.02 -3.57
CA ALA A 157 14.81 15.68 -4.09
C ALA A 157 15.88 15.88 -3.00
N GLU A 158 15.47 16.26 -1.79
CA GLU A 158 16.37 16.43 -0.64
C GLU A 158 17.01 15.09 -0.23
N ILE A 159 16.27 13.99 -0.31
CA ILE A 159 16.83 12.66 -0.02
C ILE A 159 17.79 12.24 -1.14
N ARG A 160 17.48 12.52 -2.41
CA ARG A 160 18.39 12.24 -3.54
C ARG A 160 19.68 13.05 -3.46
N GLU A 161 19.63 14.29 -2.99
CA GLU A 161 20.83 15.10 -2.79
C GLU A 161 21.78 14.44 -1.77
N ARG A 162 21.21 13.87 -0.70
CA ARG A 162 21.98 13.20 0.37
C ARG A 162 22.39 11.77 0.02
N TYR A 163 21.57 11.05 -0.75
CA TYR A 163 21.74 9.64 -1.11
C TYR A 163 21.47 9.42 -2.62
N PRO A 164 22.36 9.91 -3.52
CA PRO A 164 22.08 10.00 -4.96
C PRO A 164 21.78 8.66 -5.63
N ASP A 165 22.45 7.59 -5.20
CA ASP A 165 22.34 6.27 -5.84
C ASP A 165 21.43 5.29 -5.09
N LEU A 166 20.74 5.75 -4.03
CA LEU A 166 19.98 4.86 -3.14
C LEU A 166 18.48 4.89 -3.41
N LEU A 167 17.92 6.00 -3.93
CA LEU A 167 16.54 6.00 -4.41
C LEU A 167 16.48 5.53 -5.87
N ALA A 168 15.53 4.65 -6.16
CA ALA A 168 15.16 4.37 -7.55
C ALA A 168 14.57 5.64 -8.23
N ASP A 169 14.71 5.73 -9.54
CA ASP A 169 14.16 6.86 -10.32
C ASP A 169 12.63 6.99 -10.16
N ASP A 170 11.95 5.84 -10.05
CA ASP A 170 10.50 5.71 -9.85
C ASP A 170 10.09 5.65 -8.37
N ALA A 171 11.01 5.94 -7.45
CA ALA A 171 10.76 5.81 -6.02
C ALA A 171 9.61 6.69 -5.53
N GLN A 172 8.73 6.11 -4.72
CA GLN A 172 7.62 6.80 -4.07
C GLN A 172 8.03 7.22 -2.66
N VAL A 173 8.17 8.52 -2.44
CA VAL A 173 8.49 9.09 -1.12
C VAL A 173 7.30 9.89 -0.61
N TRP A 174 6.78 9.49 0.55
CA TRP A 174 5.71 10.20 1.25
C TRP A 174 5.86 10.04 2.75
N VAL A 175 6.83 10.76 3.32
CA VAL A 175 7.29 10.63 4.71
C VAL A 175 7.08 11.95 5.44
N GLY A 176 6.54 11.91 6.66
CA GLY A 176 6.43 13.09 7.51
C GLY A 176 7.80 13.56 8.02
N ALA A 177 8.01 14.88 8.14
CA ALA A 177 9.29 15.47 8.52
C ALA A 177 9.81 14.99 9.90
N GLY A 178 8.91 14.59 10.81
CA GLY A 178 9.28 14.03 12.11
C GLY A 178 10.00 12.69 12.04
N TRP A 179 9.95 11.99 10.90
CA TRP A 179 10.66 10.73 10.69
C TRP A 179 11.99 10.89 9.94
N THR A 180 12.47 12.11 9.74
CA THR A 180 13.72 12.38 9.00
C THR A 180 14.91 11.60 9.57
N GLU A 181 15.10 11.59 10.88
CA GLU A 181 16.21 10.84 11.51
C GLU A 181 16.07 9.33 11.32
N ILE A 182 14.86 8.79 11.47
CA ILE A 182 14.60 7.35 11.27
C ILE A 182 14.90 6.96 9.82
N LEU A 183 14.51 7.81 8.87
CA LEU A 183 14.78 7.61 7.45
C LEU A 183 16.28 7.67 7.16
N ASN A 184 16.99 8.68 7.68
CA ASN A 184 18.44 8.81 7.50
C ASN A 184 19.18 7.60 8.04
N ASP A 185 18.86 7.16 9.27
CA ASP A 185 19.48 5.99 9.89
C ASP A 185 19.23 4.71 9.07
N ALA A 186 18.06 4.60 8.44
CA ALA A 186 17.76 3.48 7.54
C ALA A 186 18.58 3.54 6.27
N PHE A 187 18.71 4.72 5.66
CA PHE A 187 19.46 4.93 4.43
C PHE A 187 20.96 4.75 4.65
N ASP A 188 21.50 5.28 5.74
CA ASP A 188 22.91 5.10 6.11
C ASP A 188 23.26 3.64 6.38
N ALA A 189 22.33 2.85 6.92
CA ALA A 189 22.55 1.42 7.14
C ALA A 189 22.69 0.60 5.84
N VAL A 190 22.12 1.09 4.72
CA VAL A 190 22.10 0.34 3.45
C VAL A 190 22.87 1.02 2.31
N ARG A 191 23.43 2.21 2.52
CA ARG A 191 24.08 3.02 1.47
C ARG A 191 25.25 2.33 0.78
N ASP A 192 25.97 1.48 1.51
CA ASP A 192 27.14 0.75 1.02
C ASP A 192 26.77 -0.64 0.46
N SER A 193 25.48 -1.00 0.47
CA SER A 193 24.96 -2.27 -0.05
C SER A 193 24.47 -2.15 -1.49
N ALA A 194 24.41 -3.27 -2.22
CA ALA A 194 23.95 -3.30 -3.61
C ALA A 194 22.41 -3.24 -3.72
N VAL A 195 21.77 -2.27 -3.05
CA VAL A 195 20.31 -2.14 -2.93
C VAL A 195 19.81 -0.75 -3.35
N VAL A 196 18.51 -0.64 -3.61
CA VAL A 196 17.77 0.59 -3.89
C VAL A 196 16.47 0.63 -3.11
N VAL A 197 16.09 1.81 -2.63
CA VAL A 197 14.81 2.08 -1.99
C VAL A 197 13.82 2.51 -3.07
N ARG A 198 12.73 1.76 -3.21
CA ARG A 198 11.64 2.03 -4.17
C ARG A 198 10.43 2.69 -3.53
N VAL A 199 10.22 2.47 -2.23
CA VAL A 199 9.11 3.07 -1.49
C VAL A 199 9.61 3.48 -0.11
N ALA A 200 9.33 4.71 0.26
CA ALA A 200 9.42 5.20 1.63
C ALA A 200 8.15 6.00 1.92
N ARG A 201 7.18 5.40 2.63
CA ARG A 201 5.89 6.05 2.87
C ARG A 201 5.28 5.68 4.20
N GLU A 202 4.38 6.53 4.68
CA GLU A 202 3.46 6.16 5.76
C GLU A 202 2.52 5.04 5.30
N HIS A 203 2.37 4.02 6.13
CA HIS A 203 1.42 2.92 5.96
C HIS A 203 0.97 2.46 7.35
N CYS A 204 -0.34 2.52 7.63
CA CYS A 204 -0.92 2.08 8.90
C CYS A 204 -0.17 2.60 10.13
N ALA A 205 0.13 3.91 10.16
CA ALA A 205 0.88 4.59 11.21
C ALA A 205 2.40 4.37 11.24
N GLY A 206 2.95 3.43 10.46
CA GLY A 206 4.39 3.17 10.39
C GLY A 206 5.04 3.70 9.11
N LEU A 207 6.36 3.90 9.17
CA LEU A 207 7.21 4.15 8.00
C LEU A 207 7.52 2.82 7.33
N HIS A 208 6.94 2.61 6.17
CA HIS A 208 7.18 1.43 5.35
C HIS A 208 8.26 1.69 4.30
N LEU A 209 9.31 0.88 4.34
CA LEU A 209 10.39 0.87 3.37
C LEU A 209 10.33 -0.38 2.50
N ILE A 210 10.36 -0.20 1.18
CA ILE A 210 10.58 -1.29 0.22
C ILE A 210 11.97 -1.14 -0.37
N ILE A 211 12.85 -2.03 0.04
CA ILE A 211 14.24 -2.12 -0.41
C ILE A 211 14.34 -3.29 -1.40
N GLY A 212 14.83 -3.01 -2.59
CA GLY A 212 15.10 -3.99 -3.65
C GLY A 212 16.59 -4.03 -3.98
N PRO A 213 17.06 -5.04 -4.73
CA PRO A 213 18.47 -5.11 -5.10
C PRO A 213 18.74 -4.23 -6.34
N LYS A 214 19.97 -3.75 -6.49
CA LYS A 214 20.47 -3.14 -7.75
C LYS A 214 20.69 -4.19 -8.83
N ALA A 215 21.08 -5.40 -8.42
CA ALA A 215 21.38 -6.54 -9.27
C ALA A 215 20.77 -7.82 -8.67
N ASP A 216 21.46 -8.96 -8.75
CA ASP A 216 21.04 -10.18 -8.07
C ASP A 216 21.13 -10.03 -6.55
N TRP A 217 20.16 -10.59 -5.83
CA TRP A 217 20.16 -10.60 -4.36
C TRP A 217 21.30 -11.47 -3.83
N LEU A 218 22.20 -10.85 -3.05
CA LEU A 218 23.03 -11.59 -2.13
C LEU A 218 22.24 -11.85 -0.83
N GLY A 219 22.43 -13.02 -0.22
CA GLY A 219 21.71 -13.38 1.01
C GLY A 219 21.92 -12.36 2.14
N ALA A 220 23.15 -11.86 2.29
CA ALA A 220 23.49 -10.85 3.29
C ALA A 220 22.76 -9.51 3.05
N ASP A 221 22.62 -9.07 1.80
CA ASP A 221 21.90 -7.84 1.46
C ASP A 221 20.41 -7.98 1.77
N PHE A 222 19.84 -9.16 1.52
CA PHE A 222 18.43 -9.44 1.83
C PHE A 222 18.17 -9.41 3.33
N ASP A 223 19.02 -10.06 4.12
CA ASP A 223 18.88 -10.08 5.58
C ASP A 223 19.04 -8.66 6.17
N LEU A 224 20.01 -7.88 5.67
CA LEU A 224 20.18 -6.47 6.07
C LEU A 224 18.96 -5.62 5.70
N ALA A 225 18.44 -5.76 4.47
CA ALA A 225 17.26 -5.02 4.03
C ALA A 225 16.03 -5.36 4.90
N ALA A 226 15.83 -6.63 5.24
CA ALA A 226 14.74 -7.07 6.11
C ALA A 226 14.88 -6.51 7.53
N GLU A 227 16.09 -6.56 8.11
CA GLU A 227 16.38 -5.98 9.43
C GLU A 227 16.09 -4.47 9.44
N VAL A 228 16.60 -3.74 8.44
CA VAL A 228 16.43 -2.28 8.33
C VAL A 228 14.95 -1.94 8.19
N THR A 229 14.20 -2.60 7.31
CA THR A 229 12.76 -2.36 7.16
C THR A 229 11.99 -2.57 8.48
N GLU A 230 12.26 -3.67 9.19
CA GLU A 230 11.57 -3.98 10.45
C GLU A 230 11.94 -2.99 11.57
N ARG A 231 13.23 -2.64 11.69
CA ARG A 231 13.71 -1.66 12.67
C ARG A 231 13.13 -0.27 12.42
N THR A 232 13.11 0.17 11.16
CA THR A 232 12.50 1.44 10.74
C THR A 232 11.03 1.48 11.06
N TRP A 233 10.29 0.41 10.71
CA TRP A 233 8.87 0.28 11.02
C TRP A 233 8.62 0.38 12.52
N SER A 234 9.30 -0.46 13.31
CA SER A 234 9.14 -0.50 14.77
C SER A 234 9.44 0.84 15.44
N ARG A 235 10.51 1.54 15.03
CA ARG A 235 10.86 2.85 15.59
C ARG A 235 9.86 3.93 15.18
N SER A 236 9.37 3.91 13.95
CA SER A 236 8.41 4.90 13.46
C SER A 236 7.06 4.86 14.19
N LEU A 237 6.67 3.69 14.72
CA LEU A 237 5.47 3.54 15.56
C LEU A 237 5.59 4.23 16.93
N GLN A 238 6.81 4.60 17.33
CA GLN A 238 7.08 5.24 18.61
C GLN A 238 7.33 6.75 18.46
N VAL A 239 7.39 7.27 17.23
CA VAL A 239 7.83 8.63 16.94
C VAL A 239 6.78 9.37 16.13
N CYS A 240 6.46 10.60 16.52
CA CYS A 240 5.50 11.43 15.81
C CYS A 240 5.98 11.76 14.39
N GLU A 241 5.16 11.43 13.37
CA GLU A 241 5.49 11.72 11.96
C GLU A 241 5.64 13.22 11.66
N THR A 242 5.08 14.10 12.51
CA THR A 242 5.13 15.56 12.29
C THR A 242 6.38 16.20 12.89
N CYS A 243 6.72 15.88 14.14
CA CYS A 243 7.76 16.60 14.89
C CYS A 243 8.90 15.74 15.44
N GLY A 244 8.86 14.42 15.29
CA GLY A 244 9.93 13.53 15.75
C GLY A 244 9.96 13.27 17.25
N GLN A 245 9.05 13.87 18.02
CA GLN A 245 8.92 13.58 19.46
C GLN A 245 8.29 12.20 19.71
N GLN A 246 8.49 11.67 20.91
CA GLN A 246 7.85 10.42 21.34
C GLN A 246 6.34 10.50 21.09
N SER A 247 5.81 9.49 20.40
CA SER A 247 4.39 9.36 20.15
C SER A 247 3.64 9.15 21.46
N ALA A 248 2.39 9.58 21.54
CA ALA A 248 1.59 9.30 22.72
C ALA A 248 1.36 7.79 22.83
N GLU A 249 1.79 7.15 23.91
CA GLU A 249 1.72 5.69 24.18
C GLU A 249 0.32 5.06 24.10
N ARG A 250 -0.72 5.85 23.83
CA ARG A 250 -2.09 5.38 23.76
C ARG A 250 -2.36 4.83 22.35
N ALA A 251 -3.29 3.88 22.28
CA ALA A 251 -3.80 3.27 21.05
C ALA A 251 -4.56 4.27 20.14
N TRP A 252 -3.91 5.38 19.79
CA TRP A 252 -4.42 6.31 18.80
C TRP A 252 -4.36 5.64 17.43
N SER A 253 -5.27 6.11 16.58
CA SER A 253 -5.76 5.51 15.36
C SER A 253 -4.79 4.58 14.63
N ARG A 254 -5.31 3.45 14.15
CA ARG A 254 -4.68 2.47 13.22
C ARG A 254 -4.01 3.07 11.97
N TYR A 255 -4.00 4.39 11.83
CA TYR A 255 -3.64 5.11 10.63
C TYR A 255 -2.46 6.07 10.81
N ARG A 256 -2.15 6.62 12.00
CA ARG A 256 -1.04 7.61 12.15
C ARG A 256 -0.38 7.61 13.53
N THR A 257 0.95 7.75 13.55
CA THR A 257 1.74 7.87 14.79
C THR A 257 2.02 9.33 15.10
N ARG A 258 1.43 9.83 16.20
CA ARG A 258 1.52 11.25 16.58
C ARG A 258 1.68 11.45 18.09
N CYS A 259 2.31 12.57 18.48
CA CYS A 259 2.33 13.01 19.87
C CYS A 259 1.02 13.72 20.24
N ALA A 260 0.82 14.00 21.53
CA ALA A 260 -0.40 14.64 22.04
C ALA A 260 -0.70 15.99 21.37
N GLU A 261 0.34 16.79 21.10
CA GLU A 261 0.20 18.11 20.46
C GLU A 261 -0.27 18.02 19.00
N HIS A 262 0.06 16.93 18.31
CA HIS A 262 -0.28 16.72 16.90
C HIS A 262 -1.46 15.77 16.69
N ALA A 263 -2.08 15.27 17.76
CA ALA A 263 -3.17 14.30 17.69
C ALA A 263 -4.37 14.81 16.85
N GLU A 264 -4.64 16.12 16.88
CA GLU A 264 -5.80 16.73 16.23
C GLU A 264 -5.57 17.20 14.79
N VAL A 265 -4.34 17.19 14.28
CA VAL A 265 -3.98 17.76 12.96
C VAL A 265 -4.44 16.85 11.81
N ARG A 266 -5.74 16.73 11.57
CA ARG A 266 -6.28 15.95 10.44
C ARG A 266 -5.96 16.58 9.09
#